data_AF-A0A537HN03-F1
#
_entry.id   AF-A0A537HN03-F1
#
_cell.length_a   1.000
_cell.length_b   1.000
_cell.length_c   1.000
_cell.angle_alpha   90.00
_cell.angle_beta   90.00
_cell.angle_gamma   90.00
#
_symmetry.space_group_name_H-M   'P 1'
#
loop_
_entity.id
_entity.type
_entity.pdbx_description
1 polymer ?
#
loop_
_entity_poly.entity_id
_entity_poly.type
_entity_poly.pdbx_seq_one_letter_code
_entity_poly.pdbx_strand_id
1 'polypeptide(L)'
;MTLVPAITSLSRVHAASTGLQPHTSILINGNDEFTQDNGVTEGSGAINDPYVITGWNIQTYNNGIEIANTTAYFTITDVTVSGFNGIVLSSAQNGVVQNSQIYGEKGIRVEDSQDFQITGNTISGDIGLSLYTSTSFDVSYNALQGGAFTIRGSYLSNASFVGNTGGAEEGIELDHLSSLLISQNQLFGHESIHVESCADTTIDSNNASAHDDGVYIANCDNIQVSNNDASNIAYGPGIYLVDSDGITITSNILSNNPEGIRLVDHSTGNYITTNTISNNQCGIRTDSTSTPDQNYVADNTLTGNTQDYCTFAVQSPWPMSHQNAQHTGLSPFPGPTAPVLKWSFQTSGQVEAAPAVGNGIIYVGSTDGNLYAL
;
A
#
# COMPACT_ATOMS: atom_id res chain seq x y z
N MET A 1 0.95 31.98 -15.10
CA MET A 1 0.15 31.46 -16.22
C MET A 1 0.43 29.97 -16.23
N THR A 2 -0.43 29.07 -15.79
CA THR A 2 -1.89 29.07 -15.56
C THR A 2 -2.18 28.06 -14.44
N LEU A 3 -3.02 28.44 -13.47
CA LEU A 3 -3.54 27.55 -12.44
C LEU A 3 -4.37 26.43 -13.09
N VAL A 4 -4.11 25.18 -12.71
CA VAL A 4 -5.01 24.05 -12.97
C VAL A 4 -6.18 24.16 -11.99
N PRO A 5 -7.45 24.11 -12.44
CA PRO A 5 -8.58 24.30 -11.54
C PRO A 5 -8.83 23.04 -10.69
N ALA A 6 -9.24 23.26 -9.45
CA ALA A 6 -9.73 22.24 -8.55
C ALA A 6 -10.94 21.50 -9.16
N ILE A 7 -10.87 20.17 -9.23
CA ILE A 7 -12.01 19.33 -9.58
C ILE A 7 -12.90 19.26 -8.34
N THR A 8 -14.01 19.98 -8.39
CA THR A 8 -15.08 19.87 -7.41
C THR A 8 -15.73 18.48 -7.50
N SER A 9 -15.85 17.84 -6.33
CA SER A 9 -16.73 16.70 -6.03
C SER A 9 -17.96 16.64 -6.95
N LEU A 10 -18.02 15.59 -7.76
CA LEU A 10 -19.22 15.14 -8.43
C LEU A 10 -19.63 13.82 -7.78
N SER A 11 -20.57 13.89 -6.82
CA SER A 11 -21.44 12.74 -6.59
C SER A 11 -22.29 12.56 -7.84
N ARG A 12 -21.85 11.64 -8.71
CA ARG A 12 -22.70 11.10 -9.77
C ARG A 12 -22.98 9.65 -9.44
N VAL A 13 -24.09 9.46 -8.72
CA VAL A 13 -24.88 8.24 -8.88
C VAL A 13 -25.33 8.23 -10.34
N HIS A 14 -24.58 7.53 -11.19
CA HIS A 14 -25.03 7.25 -12.55
C HIS A 14 -26.12 6.19 -12.45
N ALA A 15 -27.35 6.65 -12.68
CA ALA A 15 -28.50 5.79 -12.91
C ALA A 15 -28.11 4.71 -13.94
N ALA A 16 -28.49 3.46 -13.64
CA ALA A 16 -28.36 2.33 -14.56
C ALA A 16 -28.84 2.74 -15.97
N SER A 17 -28.04 2.42 -16.99
CA SER A 17 -28.38 2.65 -18.38
C SER A 17 -29.73 2.01 -18.68
N THR A 18 -30.73 2.83 -18.99
CA THR A 18 -32.02 2.34 -19.47
C THR A 18 -31.80 1.80 -20.88
N GLY A 19 -31.62 0.48 -21.04
CA GLY A 19 -31.55 -0.16 -22.38
C GLY A 19 -30.81 -1.49 -22.53
N LEU A 20 -30.17 -2.05 -21.48
CA LEU A 20 -29.42 -3.31 -21.59
C LEU A 20 -30.30 -4.49 -22.02
N GLN A 21 -29.80 -5.32 -22.93
CA GLN A 21 -30.50 -6.48 -23.48
C GLN A 21 -30.17 -7.75 -22.68
N PRO A 22 -31.15 -8.63 -22.38
CA PRO A 22 -30.86 -9.90 -21.74
C PRO A 22 -29.92 -10.77 -22.58
N HIS A 23 -28.94 -11.40 -21.94
CA HIS A 23 -28.11 -12.44 -22.56
C HIS A 23 -27.88 -13.58 -21.55
N THR A 24 -27.70 -14.80 -22.04
CA THR A 24 -27.24 -15.92 -21.20
C THR A 24 -25.77 -15.73 -20.81
N SER A 25 -25.19 -16.65 -20.05
CA SER A 25 -23.73 -16.66 -19.85
C SER A 25 -22.99 -16.60 -21.19
N ILE A 26 -21.90 -15.84 -21.24
CA ILE A 26 -20.98 -15.78 -22.37
C ILE A 26 -19.77 -16.64 -22.02
N LEU A 27 -19.43 -17.58 -22.90
CA LEU A 27 -18.26 -18.44 -22.76
C LEU A 27 -17.46 -18.37 -24.06
N ILE A 28 -16.21 -17.92 -23.95
CA ILE A 28 -15.29 -17.79 -25.07
C ILE A 28 -14.00 -18.51 -24.68
N ASN A 29 -13.68 -19.59 -25.37
CA ASN A 29 -12.47 -20.36 -25.17
C ASN A 29 -11.65 -20.39 -26.46
N GLY A 30 -10.77 -19.39 -26.63
CA GLY A 30 -9.96 -19.19 -27.82
C GLY A 30 -10.50 -18.14 -28.79
N ASN A 31 -9.62 -17.68 -29.67
CA ASN A 31 -9.89 -16.56 -30.59
C ASN A 31 -11.09 -16.80 -31.52
N ASP A 32 -11.31 -18.04 -31.95
CA ASP A 32 -12.37 -18.38 -32.91
C ASP A 32 -13.79 -18.34 -32.28
N GLU A 33 -13.89 -18.31 -30.95
CA GLU A 33 -15.16 -18.28 -30.23
C GLU A 33 -15.68 -16.86 -29.97
N PHE A 34 -14.95 -15.82 -30.36
CA PHE A 34 -15.44 -14.44 -30.37
C PHE A 34 -16.44 -14.24 -31.51
N THR A 35 -17.68 -14.68 -31.26
CA THR A 35 -18.79 -14.67 -32.22
C THR A 35 -19.96 -13.85 -31.70
N GLN A 36 -20.90 -13.49 -32.59
CA GLN A 36 -22.13 -12.79 -32.19
C GLN A 36 -22.98 -13.60 -31.20
N ASP A 37 -22.99 -14.92 -31.32
CA ASP A 37 -23.69 -15.82 -30.38
C ASP A 37 -23.06 -15.80 -28.99
N ASN A 38 -21.76 -15.49 -28.90
CA ASN A 38 -21.02 -15.27 -27.66
C ASN A 38 -20.96 -13.78 -27.27
N GLY A 39 -21.97 -13.00 -27.67
CA GLY A 39 -22.16 -11.62 -27.22
C GLY A 39 -21.19 -10.61 -27.83
N VAL A 40 -20.38 -10.97 -28.82
CA VAL A 40 -19.57 -10.01 -29.58
C VAL A 40 -20.49 -9.17 -30.46
N THR A 41 -20.42 -7.86 -30.29
CA THR A 41 -21.27 -6.89 -31.01
C THR A 41 -20.57 -6.32 -32.24
N GLU A 42 -19.26 -6.12 -32.16
CA GLU A 42 -18.40 -5.62 -33.24
C GLU A 42 -16.93 -5.97 -32.99
N GLY A 43 -16.05 -5.60 -33.94
CA GLY A 43 -14.61 -5.80 -33.86
C GLY A 43 -14.10 -7.08 -34.53
N SER A 44 -12.79 -7.13 -34.75
CA SER A 44 -12.09 -8.27 -35.37
C SER A 44 -11.04 -8.92 -34.46
N GLY A 45 -10.85 -8.39 -33.25
CA GLY A 45 -9.85 -8.90 -32.31
C GLY A 45 -8.43 -8.38 -32.54
N ALA A 46 -8.27 -7.39 -33.43
CA ALA A 46 -7.00 -6.74 -33.71
C ALA A 46 -6.76 -5.55 -32.75
N ILE A 47 -5.50 -5.14 -32.56
CA ILE A 47 -5.13 -4.03 -31.66
C ILE A 47 -5.89 -2.72 -31.92
N ASN A 48 -6.18 -2.42 -33.19
CA ASN A 48 -6.91 -1.22 -33.60
C ASN A 48 -8.41 -1.46 -33.83
N ASP A 49 -8.87 -2.69 -33.60
CA ASP A 49 -10.24 -3.14 -33.82
C ASP A 49 -10.57 -4.33 -32.90
N PRO A 50 -10.52 -4.12 -31.57
CA PRO A 50 -10.75 -5.18 -30.58
C PRO A 50 -12.18 -5.72 -30.67
N TYR A 51 -12.40 -6.98 -30.31
CA TYR A 51 -13.75 -7.49 -30.12
C TYR A 51 -14.47 -6.71 -29.02
N VAL A 52 -15.72 -6.32 -29.25
CA VAL A 52 -16.50 -5.54 -28.27
C VAL A 52 -17.69 -6.35 -27.76
N ILE A 53 -17.76 -6.54 -26.45
CA ILE A 53 -18.89 -7.15 -25.74
C ILE A 53 -19.56 -6.03 -24.93
N THR A 54 -20.74 -5.58 -25.37
CA THR A 54 -21.42 -4.43 -24.76
C THR A 54 -22.94 -4.52 -24.81
N GLY A 55 -23.60 -3.79 -23.92
CA GLY A 55 -25.06 -3.63 -23.94
C GLY A 55 -25.84 -4.81 -23.35
N TRP A 56 -25.17 -5.74 -22.68
CA TRP A 56 -25.77 -6.96 -22.13
C TRP A 56 -26.13 -6.83 -20.65
N ASN A 57 -27.25 -7.45 -20.28
CA ASN A 57 -27.67 -7.73 -18.91
C ASN A 57 -27.71 -9.26 -18.72
N ILE A 58 -26.74 -9.80 -17.99
CA ILE A 58 -26.54 -11.23 -17.77
C ILE A 58 -26.91 -11.56 -16.32
N GLN A 59 -27.89 -12.45 -16.14
CA GLN A 59 -28.30 -12.97 -14.84
C GLN A 59 -28.30 -14.50 -14.89
N THR A 60 -27.41 -15.13 -14.14
CA THR A 60 -27.11 -16.57 -14.26
C THR A 60 -26.67 -17.16 -12.93
N TYR A 61 -26.72 -18.50 -12.82
CA TYR A 61 -26.12 -19.24 -11.70
C TYR A 61 -24.72 -19.78 -12.04
N ASN A 62 -24.29 -19.67 -13.29
CA ASN A 62 -22.93 -20.02 -13.74
C ASN A 62 -22.03 -18.78 -13.67
N ASN A 63 -20.79 -18.87 -14.15
CA ASN A 63 -20.02 -17.67 -14.46
C ASN A 63 -20.79 -16.79 -15.46
N GLY A 64 -20.73 -15.47 -15.28
CA GLY A 64 -21.42 -14.50 -16.13
C GLY A 64 -20.78 -14.39 -17.51
N ILE A 65 -19.57 -13.85 -17.56
CA ILE A 65 -18.73 -13.81 -18.76
C ILE A 65 -17.43 -14.54 -18.44
N GLU A 66 -17.09 -15.54 -19.23
CA GLU A 66 -15.85 -16.29 -19.13
C GLU A 66 -15.09 -16.21 -20.46
N ILE A 67 -13.87 -15.66 -20.41
CA ILE A 67 -12.99 -15.54 -21.56
C ILE A 67 -11.67 -16.21 -21.22
N ALA A 68 -11.30 -17.22 -22.01
CA ALA A 68 -10.11 -18.02 -21.80
C ALA A 68 -9.28 -18.25 -23.06
N ASN A 69 -7.99 -18.53 -22.87
CA ASN A 69 -7.06 -19.01 -23.89
C ASN A 69 -6.99 -18.13 -25.15
N THR A 70 -6.98 -16.82 -24.97
CA THR A 70 -7.03 -15.85 -26.07
C THR A 70 -5.83 -14.92 -26.06
N THR A 71 -5.40 -14.55 -27.27
CA THR A 71 -4.45 -13.45 -27.51
C THR A 71 -5.09 -12.29 -28.25
N ALA A 72 -6.35 -12.43 -28.66
CA ALA A 72 -7.09 -11.38 -29.34
C ALA A 72 -7.32 -10.18 -28.42
N TYR A 73 -7.38 -8.99 -28.99
CA TYR A 73 -7.76 -7.78 -28.27
C TYR A 73 -9.27 -7.77 -28.06
N PHE A 74 -9.73 -7.51 -26.84
CA PHE A 74 -11.16 -7.44 -26.55
C PHE A 74 -11.50 -6.39 -25.50
N THR A 75 -12.74 -5.93 -25.53
CA THR A 75 -13.29 -4.96 -24.58
C THR A 75 -14.67 -5.42 -24.10
N ILE A 76 -14.84 -5.54 -22.79
CA ILE A 76 -16.13 -5.71 -22.12
C ILE A 76 -16.51 -4.33 -21.55
N THR A 77 -17.59 -3.72 -22.05
CA THR A 77 -18.00 -2.37 -21.65
C THR A 77 -19.52 -2.23 -21.53
N ASP A 78 -19.97 -1.41 -20.60
CA ASP A 78 -21.40 -1.07 -20.44
C ASP A 78 -22.30 -2.32 -20.31
N VAL A 79 -21.85 -3.30 -19.53
CA VAL A 79 -22.61 -4.51 -19.20
C VAL A 79 -23.04 -4.52 -17.73
N THR A 80 -24.15 -5.22 -17.46
CA THR A 80 -24.50 -5.66 -16.10
C THR A 80 -24.40 -7.18 -16.05
N VAL A 81 -23.60 -7.71 -15.12
CA VAL A 81 -23.35 -9.14 -14.99
C VAL A 81 -23.57 -9.59 -13.56
N SER A 82 -24.43 -10.57 -13.35
CA SER A 82 -24.65 -11.26 -12.08
C SER A 82 -24.57 -12.76 -12.29
N GLY A 83 -23.52 -13.39 -11.74
CA GLY A 83 -23.25 -14.82 -11.87
C GLY A 83 -22.68 -15.43 -10.59
N PHE A 84 -22.29 -16.70 -10.64
CA PHE A 84 -21.48 -17.33 -9.60
C PHE A 84 -20.16 -16.58 -9.43
N ASN A 85 -19.42 -16.38 -10.53
CA ASN A 85 -18.49 -15.26 -10.66
C ASN A 85 -19.06 -14.29 -11.68
N GLY A 86 -18.80 -12.99 -11.52
CA GLY A 86 -19.24 -11.98 -12.49
C GLY A 86 -18.51 -12.17 -13.82
N ILE A 87 -17.21 -11.86 -13.83
CA ILE A 87 -16.33 -12.03 -15.00
C ILE A 87 -15.13 -12.90 -14.62
N VAL A 88 -14.77 -13.84 -15.49
CA VAL A 88 -13.57 -14.68 -15.36
C VAL A 88 -12.70 -14.54 -16.59
N LEU A 89 -11.44 -14.15 -16.39
CA LEU A 89 -10.40 -14.13 -17.41
C LEU A 89 -9.32 -15.16 -17.05
N SER A 90 -9.03 -16.11 -17.94
CA SER A 90 -8.06 -17.18 -17.66
C SER A 90 -7.15 -17.44 -18.86
N SER A 91 -5.83 -17.34 -18.70
CA SER A 91 -4.90 -17.45 -19.84
C SER A 91 -5.29 -16.49 -20.98
N ALA A 92 -5.72 -15.28 -20.62
CA ALA A 92 -6.20 -14.26 -21.55
C ALA A 92 -5.19 -13.11 -21.64
N GLN A 93 -5.14 -12.46 -22.80
CA GLN A 93 -4.29 -11.30 -23.05
C GLN A 93 -5.09 -10.17 -23.67
N ASN A 94 -4.61 -8.93 -23.54
CA ASN A 94 -5.11 -7.77 -24.30
C ASN A 94 -6.59 -7.42 -24.02
N GLY A 95 -7.05 -7.69 -22.80
CA GLY A 95 -8.43 -7.48 -22.38
C GLY A 95 -8.66 -6.14 -21.67
N VAL A 96 -9.74 -5.45 -22.00
CA VAL A 96 -10.21 -4.28 -21.24
C VAL A 96 -11.59 -4.55 -20.66
N VAL A 97 -11.77 -4.40 -19.35
CA VAL A 97 -13.07 -4.43 -18.69
C VAL A 97 -13.35 -3.03 -18.15
N GLN A 98 -14.40 -2.37 -18.64
CA GLN A 98 -14.67 -0.99 -18.25
C GLN A 98 -16.14 -0.63 -18.13
N ASN A 99 -16.43 0.43 -17.37
CA ASN A 99 -17.76 1.06 -17.28
C ASN A 99 -18.93 0.09 -17.01
N SER A 100 -18.66 -1.01 -16.29
CA SER A 100 -19.61 -2.11 -16.12
C SER A 100 -20.01 -2.32 -14.67
N GLN A 101 -21.17 -2.96 -14.46
CA GLN A 101 -21.66 -3.36 -13.13
C GLN A 101 -21.57 -4.87 -12.99
N ILE A 102 -20.74 -5.35 -12.08
CA ILE A 102 -20.33 -6.75 -12.04
C ILE A 102 -20.51 -7.30 -10.63
N TYR A 103 -21.27 -8.39 -10.52
CA TYR A 103 -21.67 -9.00 -9.27
C TYR A 103 -21.41 -10.53 -9.31
N GLY A 104 -20.84 -11.07 -8.24
CA GLY A 104 -20.69 -12.52 -8.06
C GLY A 104 -20.13 -12.87 -6.69
N GLU A 105 -19.81 -14.15 -6.45
CA GLU A 105 -18.99 -14.55 -5.30
C GLU A 105 -17.60 -13.92 -5.42
N LYS A 106 -16.99 -14.02 -6.62
CA LYS A 106 -15.93 -13.11 -7.05
C LYS A 106 -16.52 -12.18 -8.10
N GLY A 107 -16.39 -10.88 -7.90
CA GLY A 107 -16.86 -9.89 -8.88
C GLY A 107 -16.12 -10.09 -10.20
N ILE A 108 -14.80 -9.92 -10.19
CA ILE A 108 -13.93 -10.31 -11.30
C ILE A 108 -12.82 -11.23 -10.79
N ARG A 109 -12.55 -12.31 -11.53
CA ARG A 109 -11.42 -13.21 -11.31
C ARG A 109 -10.52 -13.21 -12.54
N VAL A 110 -9.22 -13.00 -12.35
CA VAL A 110 -8.21 -13.04 -13.41
C VAL A 110 -7.09 -13.98 -13.01
N GLU A 111 -6.75 -14.92 -13.90
CA GLU A 111 -5.74 -15.94 -13.67
C GLU A 111 -4.86 -16.14 -14.89
N ASP A 112 -3.55 -16.34 -14.68
CA ASP A 112 -2.57 -16.68 -15.71
C ASP A 112 -2.63 -15.72 -16.93
N SER A 113 -2.92 -14.43 -16.69
CA SER A 113 -3.27 -13.47 -17.73
C SER A 113 -2.31 -12.29 -17.76
N GLN A 114 -2.23 -11.60 -18.90
CA GLN A 114 -1.34 -10.46 -19.07
C GLN A 114 -1.94 -9.35 -19.93
N ASP A 115 -1.37 -8.16 -19.88
CA ASP A 115 -1.72 -7.05 -20.77
C ASP A 115 -3.22 -6.69 -20.69
N PHE A 116 -3.76 -6.53 -19.48
CA PHE A 116 -5.18 -6.24 -19.29
C PHE A 116 -5.43 -4.98 -18.45
N GLN A 117 -6.63 -4.41 -18.61
CA GLN A 117 -7.08 -3.26 -17.86
C GLN A 117 -8.46 -3.52 -17.27
N ILE A 118 -8.65 -3.16 -16.00
CA ILE A 118 -9.95 -3.16 -15.32
C ILE A 118 -10.17 -1.75 -14.82
N THR A 119 -11.05 -0.98 -15.46
CA THR A 119 -11.17 0.45 -15.18
C THR A 119 -12.59 1.00 -15.15
N GLY A 120 -12.89 1.86 -14.16
CA GLY A 120 -14.19 2.55 -14.12
C GLY A 120 -15.39 1.64 -13.87
N ASN A 121 -15.18 0.45 -13.28
CA ASN A 121 -16.26 -0.51 -13.01
C ASN A 121 -16.83 -0.33 -11.60
N THR A 122 -18.07 -0.79 -11.42
CA THR A 122 -18.63 -1.11 -10.10
C THR A 122 -18.62 -2.61 -9.92
N ILE A 123 -17.82 -3.11 -8.99
CA ILE A 123 -17.54 -4.53 -8.82
C ILE A 123 -17.91 -4.92 -7.40
N SER A 124 -18.70 -5.98 -7.23
CA SER A 124 -19.06 -6.49 -5.92
C SER A 124 -19.06 -8.01 -5.84
N GLY A 125 -18.62 -8.52 -4.69
CA GLY A 125 -18.69 -9.92 -4.34
C GLY A 125 -18.18 -10.18 -2.93
N ASP A 126 -18.05 -11.44 -2.55
CA ASP A 126 -17.31 -11.80 -1.33
C ASP A 126 -15.84 -11.39 -1.48
N ILE A 127 -15.29 -11.59 -2.67
CA ILE A 127 -14.06 -10.95 -3.13
C ILE A 127 -14.42 -10.03 -4.29
N GLY A 128 -14.14 -8.74 -4.18
CA GLY A 128 -14.39 -7.77 -5.26
C GLY A 128 -13.59 -8.14 -6.52
N LEU A 129 -12.27 -8.13 -6.40
CA LEU A 129 -11.35 -8.50 -7.47
C LEU A 129 -10.33 -9.54 -6.98
N SER A 130 -10.18 -10.62 -7.75
CA SER A 130 -9.22 -11.68 -7.47
C SER A 130 -8.22 -11.83 -8.62
N LEU A 131 -6.92 -11.78 -8.33
CA LEU A 131 -5.84 -11.75 -9.33
C LEU A 131 -4.77 -12.79 -9.00
N TYR A 132 -4.47 -13.72 -9.91
CA TYR A 132 -3.42 -14.71 -9.69
C TYR A 132 -2.52 -14.87 -10.91
N THR A 133 -1.22 -15.04 -10.66
CA THR A 133 -0.21 -15.40 -11.68
C THR A 133 -0.30 -14.50 -12.91
N SER A 134 -0.37 -13.18 -12.70
CA SER A 134 -0.72 -12.23 -13.75
C SER A 134 0.29 -11.08 -13.84
N THR A 135 0.49 -10.51 -15.03
CA THR A 135 1.51 -9.48 -15.26
C THR A 135 1.05 -8.38 -16.20
N SER A 136 1.67 -7.20 -16.10
CA SER A 136 1.47 -6.10 -17.07
C SER A 136 0.00 -5.67 -17.13
N PHE A 137 -0.55 -5.20 -16.00
CA PHE A 137 -1.97 -4.84 -15.93
C PHE A 137 -2.23 -3.57 -15.11
N ASP A 138 -3.37 -2.94 -15.39
CA ASP A 138 -3.86 -1.76 -14.66
C ASP A 138 -5.25 -2.01 -14.08
N VAL A 139 -5.40 -1.77 -12.78
CA VAL A 139 -6.67 -1.78 -12.07
C VAL A 139 -6.90 -0.36 -11.55
N SER A 140 -7.74 0.41 -12.25
CA SER A 140 -7.86 1.84 -11.98
C SER A 140 -9.29 2.35 -11.86
N TYR A 141 -9.53 3.27 -10.93
CA TYR A 141 -10.80 3.98 -10.80
C TYR A 141 -12.04 3.07 -10.68
N ASN A 142 -11.90 1.89 -10.07
CA ASN A 142 -13.02 1.01 -9.80
C ASN A 142 -13.65 1.33 -8.43
N ALA A 143 -14.97 1.16 -8.35
CA ALA A 143 -15.72 1.10 -7.09
C ALA A 143 -15.89 -0.37 -6.71
N LEU A 144 -15.18 -0.82 -5.68
CA LEU A 144 -15.11 -2.21 -5.25
C LEU A 144 -15.83 -2.39 -3.92
N GLN A 145 -16.77 -3.32 -3.84
CA GLN A 145 -17.40 -3.70 -2.58
C GLN A 145 -17.18 -5.19 -2.34
N GLY A 146 -16.27 -5.51 -1.42
CA GLY A 146 -16.03 -6.87 -0.98
C GLY A 146 -16.92 -7.27 0.22
N GLY A 147 -16.99 -8.58 0.46
CA GLY A 147 -17.43 -9.17 1.72
C GLY A 147 -16.20 -9.38 2.60
N ALA A 148 -15.44 -10.43 2.29
CA ALA A 148 -14.15 -10.71 2.90
C ALA A 148 -13.01 -9.82 2.37
N PHE A 149 -12.88 -9.63 1.05
CA PHE A 149 -11.75 -8.90 0.47
C PHE A 149 -12.17 -7.91 -0.63
N THR A 150 -11.57 -6.72 -0.64
CA THR A 150 -11.78 -5.75 -1.72
C THR A 150 -10.98 -6.17 -2.96
N ILE A 151 -9.68 -6.37 -2.78
CA ILE A 151 -8.78 -6.94 -3.80
C ILE A 151 -7.90 -7.98 -3.13
N ARG A 152 -7.82 -9.16 -3.73
CA ARG A 152 -6.92 -10.21 -3.29
C ARG A 152 -6.10 -10.77 -4.45
N GLY A 153 -4.82 -11.00 -4.24
CA GLY A 153 -4.02 -11.65 -5.28
C GLY A 153 -2.66 -12.15 -4.87
N SER A 154 -2.07 -12.96 -5.75
CA SER A 154 -0.73 -13.51 -5.54
C SER A 154 -0.01 -13.75 -6.86
N TYR A 155 1.33 -13.71 -6.83
CA TYR A 155 2.21 -13.87 -8.00
C TYR A 155 1.93 -12.82 -9.09
N LEU A 156 2.04 -11.54 -8.71
CA LEU A 156 1.73 -10.40 -9.57
C LEU A 156 2.98 -9.60 -9.90
N SER A 157 3.07 -9.11 -11.14
CA SER A 157 4.21 -8.27 -11.54
C SER A 157 3.84 -7.17 -12.53
N ASN A 158 4.60 -6.07 -12.53
CA ASN A 158 4.44 -4.96 -13.47
C ASN A 158 2.99 -4.44 -13.51
N ALA A 159 2.44 -4.11 -12.35
CA ALA A 159 1.02 -3.77 -12.28
C ALA A 159 0.71 -2.55 -11.41
N SER A 160 -0.43 -1.94 -11.68
CA SER A 160 -0.90 -0.75 -10.99
C SER A 160 -2.30 -0.92 -10.41
N PHE A 161 -2.47 -0.43 -9.19
CA PHE A 161 -3.74 -0.29 -8.49
C PHE A 161 -3.93 1.19 -8.16
N VAL A 162 -4.66 1.92 -9.02
CA VAL A 162 -4.68 3.39 -8.96
C VAL A 162 -6.09 3.97 -8.83
N GLY A 163 -6.32 4.80 -7.81
CA GLY A 163 -7.57 5.57 -7.71
C GLY A 163 -8.80 4.72 -7.41
N ASN A 164 -8.64 3.49 -6.91
CA ASN A 164 -9.75 2.63 -6.58
C ASN A 164 -10.39 3.06 -5.26
N THR A 165 -11.70 2.87 -5.16
CA THR A 165 -12.47 3.18 -3.96
C THR A 165 -13.22 1.93 -3.52
N GLY A 166 -13.38 1.73 -2.22
CA GLY A 166 -14.09 0.54 -1.77
C GLY A 166 -13.69 0.05 -0.40
N GLY A 167 -14.23 -1.09 -0.03
CA GLY A 167 -13.84 -1.77 1.19
C GLY A 167 -14.55 -3.10 1.37
N ALA A 168 -14.04 -3.86 2.32
CA ALA A 168 -14.54 -5.16 2.75
C ALA A 168 -14.13 -5.37 4.21
N GLU A 169 -14.17 -6.61 4.71
CA GLU A 169 -13.38 -6.95 5.90
C GLU A 169 -11.91 -6.61 5.65
N GLU A 170 -11.33 -6.98 4.50
CA GLU A 170 -9.98 -6.60 4.09
C GLU A 170 -9.93 -5.67 2.86
N GLY A 171 -8.97 -4.75 2.85
CA GLY A 171 -8.72 -3.85 1.73
C GLY A 171 -8.01 -4.55 0.56
N ILE A 172 -6.76 -4.16 0.32
CA ILE A 172 -5.87 -4.83 -0.64
C ILE A 172 -5.00 -5.83 0.11
N GLU A 173 -5.11 -7.12 -0.21
CA GLU A 173 -4.17 -8.17 0.26
C GLU A 173 -3.46 -8.79 -0.93
N LEU A 174 -2.14 -8.61 -0.99
CA LEU A 174 -1.31 -9.08 -2.09
C LEU A 174 -0.05 -9.77 -1.58
N ASP A 175 0.33 -10.87 -2.22
CA ASP A 175 1.51 -11.66 -1.84
C ASP A 175 2.33 -12.14 -3.07
N HIS A 176 3.64 -12.35 -2.91
CA HIS A 176 4.56 -12.69 -4.01
C HIS A 176 4.50 -11.68 -5.17
N LEU A 177 5.01 -10.47 -4.93
CA LEU A 177 4.80 -9.32 -5.83
C LEU A 177 6.11 -8.69 -6.29
N SER A 178 6.11 -8.11 -7.49
CA SER A 178 7.23 -7.30 -7.94
C SER A 178 6.80 -6.14 -8.84
N SER A 179 7.47 -4.99 -8.74
CA SER A 179 7.23 -3.86 -9.65
C SER A 179 5.76 -3.40 -9.65
N LEU A 180 5.21 -3.14 -8.45
CA LEU A 180 3.83 -2.66 -8.29
C LEU A 180 3.76 -1.17 -7.96
N LEU A 181 2.66 -0.54 -8.40
CA LEU A 181 2.24 0.79 -7.96
C LEU A 181 0.86 0.71 -7.31
N ILE A 182 0.77 0.95 -6.01
CA ILE A 182 -0.50 1.08 -5.27
C ILE A 182 -0.66 2.57 -4.92
N SER A 183 -1.53 3.29 -5.62
CA SER A 183 -1.62 4.73 -5.44
C SER A 183 -3.02 5.33 -5.49
N GLN A 184 -3.25 6.39 -4.70
CA GLN A 184 -4.49 7.17 -4.72
C GLN A 184 -5.75 6.35 -4.40
N ASN A 185 -5.60 5.20 -3.73
CA ASN A 185 -6.74 4.37 -3.36
C ASN A 185 -7.39 4.92 -2.08
N GLN A 186 -8.71 4.82 -2.00
CA GLN A 186 -9.51 5.13 -0.82
C GLN A 186 -10.18 3.85 -0.35
N LEU A 187 -9.51 3.15 0.56
CA LEU A 187 -9.90 1.80 0.97
C LEU A 187 -10.17 1.75 2.47
N PHE A 188 -11.30 1.15 2.84
CA PHE A 188 -11.67 0.88 4.23
C PHE A 188 -11.70 -0.63 4.48
N GLY A 189 -11.23 -1.06 5.63
CA GLY A 189 -11.17 -2.47 6.05
C GLY A 189 -10.60 -2.61 7.47
N HIS A 190 -10.37 -3.84 7.89
CA HIS A 190 -9.55 -4.21 9.02
C HIS A 190 -8.09 -3.89 8.71
N GLU A 191 -7.57 -4.41 7.59
CA GLU A 191 -6.32 -3.97 7.01
C GLU A 191 -6.57 -3.23 5.68
N SER A 192 -6.08 -1.99 5.54
CA SER A 192 -6.32 -1.23 4.30
C SER A 192 -5.44 -1.71 3.15
N ILE A 193 -4.14 -1.87 3.40
CA ILE A 193 -3.15 -2.35 2.42
C ILE A 193 -2.20 -3.32 3.10
N HIS A 194 -2.20 -4.57 2.65
CA HIS A 194 -1.29 -5.63 3.05
C HIS A 194 -0.51 -6.11 1.83
N VAL A 195 0.82 -5.97 1.88
CA VAL A 195 1.74 -6.58 0.91
C VAL A 195 2.72 -7.53 1.60
N GLU A 196 2.89 -8.71 1.03
CA GLU A 196 3.81 -9.74 1.53
C GLU A 196 4.71 -10.30 0.42
N SER A 197 5.91 -10.74 0.77
CA SER A 197 6.87 -11.40 -0.15
C SER A 197 7.12 -10.56 -1.40
N CYS A 198 7.47 -9.28 -1.22
CA CYS A 198 7.38 -8.28 -2.27
C CYS A 198 8.67 -7.49 -2.50
N ALA A 199 8.88 -7.04 -3.74
CA ALA A 199 9.99 -6.17 -4.09
C ALA A 199 9.59 -5.06 -5.05
N ASP A 200 10.41 -4.00 -5.11
CA ASP A 200 10.31 -2.93 -6.11
C ASP A 200 8.91 -2.30 -6.21
N THR A 201 8.23 -2.14 -5.07
CA THR A 201 6.84 -1.68 -5.01
C THR A 201 6.75 -0.28 -4.41
N THR A 202 5.83 0.53 -4.95
CA THR A 202 5.53 1.87 -4.46
C THR A 202 4.10 1.91 -3.94
N ILE A 203 3.94 2.33 -2.68
CA ILE A 203 2.66 2.57 -2.01
C ILE A 203 2.58 4.08 -1.75
N ASP A 204 1.85 4.80 -2.60
CA ASP A 204 1.87 6.27 -2.60
C ASP A 204 0.48 6.94 -2.57
N SER A 205 0.31 7.95 -1.73
CA SER A 205 -0.88 8.81 -1.74
C SER A 205 -2.20 8.06 -1.48
N ASN A 206 -2.18 6.95 -0.74
CA ASN A 206 -3.39 6.22 -0.37
C ASN A 206 -4.01 6.77 0.91
N ASN A 207 -5.33 6.69 1.00
CA ASN A 207 -6.03 6.78 2.28
C ASN A 207 -6.21 5.35 2.81
N ALA A 208 -5.38 5.01 3.79
CA ALA A 208 -5.28 3.70 4.42
C ALA A 208 -5.80 3.77 5.87
N SER A 209 -6.98 4.37 6.05
CA SER A 209 -7.69 4.35 7.32
C SER A 209 -8.40 3.00 7.50
N ALA A 210 -7.92 2.21 8.45
CA ALA A 210 -8.39 0.86 8.74
C ALA A 210 -8.73 0.69 10.22
N HIS A 211 -9.31 -0.45 10.58
CA HIS A 211 -9.61 -0.78 11.98
C HIS A 211 -8.38 -1.36 12.70
N ASP A 212 -7.64 -2.24 12.04
CA ASP A 212 -6.53 -3.02 12.59
C ASP A 212 -5.19 -2.45 12.13
N ASP A 213 -4.80 -2.54 10.84
CA ASP A 213 -3.54 -1.95 10.33
C ASP A 213 -3.77 -1.07 9.09
N GLY A 214 -3.10 0.08 9.04
CA GLY A 214 -3.18 0.95 7.86
C GLY A 214 -2.44 0.37 6.65
N VAL A 215 -1.11 0.31 6.74
CA VAL A 215 -0.24 -0.30 5.73
C VAL A 215 0.62 -1.37 6.39
N TYR A 216 0.39 -2.63 6.04
CA TYR A 216 1.14 -3.79 6.50
C TYR A 216 2.10 -4.28 5.40
N ILE A 217 3.37 -4.46 5.77
CA ILE A 217 4.45 -4.89 4.87
C ILE A 217 5.22 -6.01 5.56
N ALA A 218 5.26 -7.19 4.95
CA ALA A 218 6.00 -8.34 5.47
C ALA A 218 6.88 -9.01 4.42
N ASN A 219 8.08 -9.45 4.83
CA ASN A 219 9.00 -10.19 3.96
C ASN A 219 9.30 -9.45 2.65
N CYS A 220 9.44 -8.12 2.71
CA CYS A 220 9.61 -7.28 1.53
C CYS A 220 10.93 -6.49 1.52
N ASP A 221 11.41 -6.22 0.32
CA ASP A 221 12.63 -5.45 0.06
C ASP A 221 12.37 -4.29 -0.89
N ASN A 222 13.09 -3.17 -0.71
CA ASN A 222 13.09 -2.04 -1.66
C ASN A 222 11.67 -1.48 -1.95
N ILE A 223 10.92 -1.19 -0.89
CA ILE A 223 9.56 -0.63 -0.98
C ILE A 223 9.60 0.87 -0.67
N GLN A 224 8.86 1.66 -1.45
CA GLN A 224 8.65 3.09 -1.22
C GLN A 224 7.25 3.29 -0.65
N VAL A 225 7.14 3.85 0.54
CA VAL A 225 5.86 4.16 1.22
C VAL A 225 5.78 5.65 1.44
N SER A 226 5.04 6.36 0.60
CA SER A 226 5.02 7.83 0.63
C SER A 226 3.64 8.46 0.59
N ASN A 227 3.49 9.62 1.25
CA ASN A 227 2.28 10.46 1.17
C ASN A 227 0.96 9.76 1.55
N ASN A 228 1.00 8.63 2.26
CA ASN A 228 -0.20 7.93 2.68
C ASN A 228 -0.76 8.56 3.96
N ASP A 229 -2.09 8.57 4.07
CA ASP A 229 -2.78 8.86 5.33
C ASP A 229 -3.20 7.53 5.96
N ALA A 230 -2.49 7.11 7.00
CA ALA A 230 -2.80 5.92 7.80
C ALA A 230 -3.09 6.34 9.25
N SER A 231 -4.15 7.15 9.37
CA SER A 231 -4.62 7.73 10.63
C SER A 231 -5.94 7.11 11.09
N ASN A 232 -6.23 7.28 12.38
CA ASN A 232 -7.45 6.85 13.06
C ASN A 232 -7.65 5.33 13.09
N ILE A 233 -6.55 4.60 13.25
CA ILE A 233 -6.53 3.15 13.41
C ILE A 233 -6.90 2.79 14.85
N ALA A 234 -7.74 1.78 15.05
CA ALA A 234 -8.28 1.46 16.37
C ALA A 234 -7.40 0.48 17.17
N TYR A 235 -6.81 -0.53 16.53
CA TYR A 235 -6.13 -1.63 17.24
C TYR A 235 -4.65 -1.79 16.93
N GLY A 236 -4.19 -1.48 15.72
CA GLY A 236 -2.80 -1.63 15.29
C GLY A 236 -2.12 -0.34 14.85
N PRO A 237 -0.91 -0.46 14.28
CA PRO A 237 -0.16 0.65 13.72
C PRO A 237 -0.77 1.29 12.46
N GLY A 238 -0.39 2.55 12.23
CA GLY A 238 -0.57 3.18 10.92
C GLY A 238 0.27 2.48 9.84
N ILE A 239 1.55 2.22 10.11
CA ILE A 239 2.42 1.43 9.23
C ILE A 239 3.10 0.33 10.03
N TYR A 240 3.00 -0.92 9.57
CA TYR A 240 3.61 -2.10 10.18
C TYR A 240 4.63 -2.74 9.24
N LEU A 241 5.88 -2.85 9.70
CA LEU A 241 6.93 -3.63 9.05
C LEU A 241 7.25 -4.90 9.85
N VAL A 242 7.33 -6.03 9.15
CA VAL A 242 7.72 -7.35 9.67
C VAL A 242 8.76 -7.95 8.73
N ASP A 243 9.93 -8.34 9.25
CA ASP A 243 11.03 -8.97 8.48
C ASP A 243 11.26 -8.31 7.10
N SER A 244 11.35 -6.97 7.09
CA SER A 244 11.40 -6.17 5.87
C SER A 244 12.52 -5.13 5.94
N ASP A 245 13.34 -5.11 4.89
CA ASP A 245 14.55 -4.30 4.81
C ASP A 245 14.50 -3.33 3.62
N GLY A 246 15.26 -2.24 3.71
CA GLY A 246 15.37 -1.26 2.62
C GLY A 246 14.06 -0.54 2.29
N ILE A 247 13.14 -0.47 3.24
CA ILE A 247 11.87 0.23 3.13
C ILE A 247 12.10 1.73 3.35
N THR A 248 11.58 2.56 2.44
CA THR A 248 11.64 4.03 2.54
C THR A 248 10.26 4.57 2.88
N ILE A 249 10.07 4.99 4.13
CA ILE A 249 8.81 5.54 4.66
C ILE A 249 8.94 7.06 4.76
N THR A 250 8.27 7.79 3.88
CA THR A 250 8.40 9.26 3.82
C THR A 250 7.10 10.04 3.66
N SER A 251 7.00 11.19 4.32
CA SER A 251 5.87 12.13 4.12
C SER A 251 4.48 11.54 4.39
N ASN A 252 4.38 10.48 5.19
CA ASN A 252 3.10 9.90 5.59
C ASN A 252 2.49 10.66 6.77
N ILE A 253 1.16 10.62 6.88
CA ILE A 253 0.39 11.15 8.00
C ILE A 253 -0.12 9.98 8.84
N LEU A 254 0.29 9.94 10.10
CA LEU A 254 0.14 8.79 11.00
C LEU A 254 -0.38 9.28 12.35
N SER A 255 -1.69 9.49 12.43
CA SER A 255 -2.28 10.17 13.58
C SER A 255 -3.42 9.43 14.26
N ASN A 256 -3.54 9.60 15.58
CA ASN A 256 -4.61 9.02 16.41
C ASN A 256 -4.64 7.48 16.39
N ASN A 257 -3.48 6.83 16.35
CA ASN A 257 -3.34 5.38 16.36
C ASN A 257 -2.79 4.88 17.71
N PRO A 258 -2.96 3.59 18.04
CA PRO A 258 -2.12 2.94 19.03
C PRO A 258 -0.63 3.17 18.74
N GLU A 259 -0.22 2.98 17.49
CA GLU A 259 1.17 3.11 17.06
C GLU A 259 1.23 3.85 15.72
N GLY A 260 2.13 4.83 15.56
CA GLY A 260 2.32 5.50 14.28
C GLY A 260 2.99 4.55 13.28
N ILE A 261 4.19 4.10 13.63
CA ILE A 261 4.98 3.12 12.86
C ILE A 261 5.45 2.02 13.81
N ARG A 262 5.37 0.76 13.38
CA ARG A 262 5.90 -0.40 14.10
C ARG A 262 6.87 -1.19 13.23
N LEU A 263 8.03 -1.53 13.79
CA LEU A 263 9.05 -2.38 13.17
C LEU A 263 9.36 -3.57 14.07
N VAL A 264 9.28 -4.79 13.53
CA VAL A 264 9.57 -6.04 14.25
C VAL A 264 10.30 -7.05 13.38
N ASP A 265 10.79 -8.12 14.03
CA ASP A 265 11.30 -9.33 13.41
C ASP A 265 12.42 -9.07 12.39
N HIS A 266 13.49 -8.40 12.81
CA HIS A 266 14.66 -8.05 12.00
C HIS A 266 14.39 -7.07 10.85
N SER A 267 13.40 -6.19 10.99
CA SER A 267 13.21 -5.07 10.06
C SER A 267 14.29 -4.01 10.24
N THR A 268 15.32 -4.03 9.40
CA THR A 268 16.53 -3.22 9.49
C THR A 268 16.85 -2.46 8.19
N GLY A 269 17.80 -1.51 8.23
CA GLY A 269 18.20 -0.76 7.05
C GLY A 269 17.10 0.12 6.44
N ASN A 270 16.02 0.38 7.18
CA ASN A 270 14.88 1.16 6.71
C ASN A 270 15.10 2.66 6.90
N TYR A 271 14.52 3.48 6.01
CA TYR A 271 14.61 4.93 6.03
C TYR A 271 13.27 5.53 6.41
N ILE A 272 13.17 6.13 7.59
CA ILE A 272 11.94 6.70 8.13
C ILE A 272 12.17 8.20 8.32
N THR A 273 11.72 9.00 7.36
CA THR A 273 11.96 10.45 7.38
C THR A 273 10.77 11.27 6.96
N THR A 274 10.71 12.53 7.40
CA THR A 274 9.70 13.52 6.95
C THR A 274 8.23 13.13 7.19
N ASN A 275 7.95 12.11 8.02
CA ASN A 275 6.59 11.72 8.35
C ASN A 275 6.00 12.66 9.43
N THR A 276 4.68 12.84 9.39
CA THR A 276 3.91 13.53 10.43
C THR A 276 3.25 12.49 11.32
N ILE A 277 3.77 12.31 12.54
CA ILE A 277 3.37 11.26 13.47
C ILE A 277 2.82 11.93 14.74
N SER A 278 1.50 11.89 14.94
CA SER A 278 0.89 12.70 16.00
C SER A 278 -0.25 12.06 16.76
N ASN A 279 -0.38 12.37 18.05
CA ASN A 279 -1.46 11.92 18.93
C ASN A 279 -1.60 10.40 19.03
N ASN A 280 -0.50 9.66 18.88
CA ASN A 280 -0.48 8.21 19.03
C ASN A 280 -0.16 7.80 20.47
N GLN A 281 -0.48 6.57 20.87
CA GLN A 281 0.05 6.05 22.14
C GLN A 281 1.58 5.87 22.03
N CYS A 282 2.03 5.36 20.90
CA CYS A 282 3.41 5.33 20.49
C CYS A 282 3.62 5.98 19.12
N GLY A 283 4.58 6.88 18.97
CA GLY A 283 4.97 7.42 17.66
C GLY A 283 5.61 6.32 16.80
N ILE A 284 6.80 5.86 17.20
CA ILE A 284 7.54 4.80 16.52
C ILE A 284 7.88 3.69 17.51
N ARG A 285 7.41 2.47 17.26
CA ARG A 285 7.72 1.28 18.04
C ARG A 285 8.74 0.39 17.33
N THR A 286 9.72 -0.08 18.09
CA THR A 286 10.62 -1.16 17.65
C THR A 286 10.69 -2.29 18.69
N ASP A 287 11.05 -3.49 18.22
CA ASP A 287 11.49 -4.59 19.09
C ASP A 287 13.02 -4.61 19.27
N SER A 288 13.55 -5.68 19.89
CA SER A 288 14.99 -5.86 20.14
C SER A 288 15.79 -6.28 18.90
N THR A 289 15.14 -6.59 17.79
CA THR A 289 15.75 -7.06 16.53
C THR A 289 15.69 -6.03 15.42
N SER A 290 14.87 -4.98 15.60
CA SER A 290 14.56 -3.94 14.61
C SER A 290 14.81 -2.53 15.19
N THR A 291 15.87 -2.38 15.99
CA THR A 291 16.09 -1.19 16.82
C THR A 291 16.31 0.08 16.00
N PRO A 292 16.12 1.28 16.58
CA PRO A 292 16.28 2.53 15.84
C PRO A 292 17.71 2.79 15.36
N ASP A 293 18.75 2.18 15.93
CA ASP A 293 20.14 2.27 15.46
C ASP A 293 20.44 1.32 14.29
N GLN A 294 19.58 0.32 14.05
CA GLN A 294 19.60 -0.52 12.86
C GLN A 294 18.82 0.10 11.69
N ASN A 295 18.13 1.22 11.93
CA ASN A 295 17.29 1.93 10.97
C ASN A 295 17.69 3.41 10.90
N TYR A 296 17.40 4.11 9.80
CA TYR A 296 17.64 5.54 9.68
C TYR A 296 16.35 6.31 10.00
N VAL A 297 16.25 6.81 11.24
CA VAL A 297 15.08 7.57 11.71
C VAL A 297 15.47 9.03 11.96
N ALA A 298 15.02 9.94 11.10
CA ALA A 298 15.38 11.36 11.17
C ALA A 298 14.26 12.27 10.62
N ASP A 299 14.25 13.54 10.99
CA ASP A 299 13.40 14.57 10.38
C ASP A 299 11.88 14.29 10.38
N ASN A 300 11.40 13.43 11.29
CA ASN A 300 9.98 13.20 11.49
C ASN A 300 9.39 14.26 12.43
N THR A 301 8.18 14.71 12.13
CA THR A 301 7.41 15.61 13.01
C THR A 301 6.62 14.77 14.00
N LEU A 302 7.11 14.68 15.23
CA LEU A 302 6.51 13.94 16.32
C LEU A 302 5.81 14.91 17.27
N THR A 303 4.48 14.89 17.36
CA THR A 303 3.73 15.84 18.19
C THR A 303 2.54 15.20 18.90
N GLY A 304 2.35 15.47 20.19
CA GLY A 304 1.18 15.00 20.94
C GLY A 304 1.10 13.49 21.18
N ASN A 305 2.12 12.70 20.79
CA ASN A 305 2.17 11.28 21.14
C ASN A 305 2.38 11.11 22.65
N THR A 306 1.86 10.01 23.22
CA THR A 306 2.13 9.70 24.63
C THR A 306 3.61 9.35 24.82
N GLN A 307 4.19 8.62 23.88
CA GLN A 307 5.63 8.40 23.75
C GLN A 307 6.00 8.53 22.28
N ASP A 308 7.04 9.30 21.96
CA ASP A 308 7.49 9.44 20.57
C ASP A 308 8.20 8.18 20.06
N TYR A 309 8.96 7.52 20.94
CA TYR A 309 9.68 6.28 20.64
C TYR A 309 9.41 5.24 21.73
N CYS A 310 8.98 4.04 21.34
CA CYS A 310 8.76 2.93 22.26
C CYS A 310 9.63 1.75 21.85
N THR A 311 10.41 1.22 22.79
CA THR A 311 11.29 0.07 22.54
C THR A 311 10.98 -1.04 23.55
N PHE A 312 11.23 -2.30 23.17
CA PHE A 312 11.15 -3.42 24.11
C PHE A 312 12.31 -3.45 25.12
N ALA A 313 13.41 -2.75 24.85
CA ALA A 313 14.46 -2.45 25.82
C ALA A 313 15.28 -1.25 25.32
N VAL A 314 15.56 -0.30 26.19
CA VAL A 314 16.36 0.89 25.88
C VAL A 314 17.79 0.46 25.50
N GLN A 315 18.16 0.56 24.23
CA GLN A 315 19.56 0.78 23.85
C GLN A 315 19.68 2.25 23.47
N SER A 316 20.25 3.05 24.38
CA SER A 316 20.72 4.38 24.03
C SER A 316 21.72 4.25 22.87
N PRO A 317 21.75 5.15 21.87
CA PRO A 317 22.78 5.17 20.83
C PRO A 317 24.21 5.27 21.42
N TRP A 318 24.30 5.65 22.69
CA TRP A 318 25.48 5.56 23.53
C TRP A 318 25.11 4.80 24.83
N PRO A 319 25.03 3.46 24.80
CA PRO A 319 24.47 2.67 25.89
C PRO A 319 25.34 2.64 27.13
N MET A 320 26.63 2.94 27.00
CA MET A 320 27.60 2.98 28.08
C MET A 320 28.79 3.90 27.74
N SER A 321 29.65 4.17 28.73
CA SER A 321 30.88 4.96 28.50
C SER A 321 31.65 4.39 27.31
N HIS A 322 32.03 5.26 26.38
CA HIS A 322 32.73 4.87 25.16
C HIS A 322 31.99 3.83 24.27
N GLN A 323 30.66 3.92 24.23
CA GLN A 323 29.74 3.30 23.25
C GLN A 323 29.53 1.79 23.36
N ASN A 324 30.55 0.97 23.61
CA ASN A 324 30.41 -0.50 23.69
C ASN A 324 31.19 -1.10 24.87
N ALA A 325 31.01 -2.39 25.12
CA ALA A 325 31.68 -3.11 26.22
C ALA A 325 33.22 -3.07 26.12
N GLN A 326 33.76 -2.80 24.93
CA GLN A 326 35.17 -2.63 24.64
C GLN A 326 35.65 -1.18 24.84
N HIS A 327 34.73 -0.25 25.17
CA HIS A 327 34.99 1.17 25.38
C HIS A 327 35.75 1.85 24.22
N THR A 328 35.35 1.56 22.98
CA THR A 328 36.05 2.09 21.78
C THR A 328 35.92 3.60 21.57
N GLY A 329 34.81 4.21 22.02
CA GLY A 329 34.53 5.63 21.79
C GLY A 329 34.25 5.99 20.33
N LEU A 330 34.02 4.99 19.49
CA LEU A 330 33.72 5.17 18.07
C LEU A 330 32.22 5.17 17.85
N SER A 331 31.73 6.23 17.20
CA SER A 331 30.38 6.25 16.65
C SER A 331 30.31 5.30 15.44
N PRO A 332 29.26 4.47 15.31
CA PRO A 332 29.02 3.70 14.09
C PRO A 332 28.62 4.62 12.92
N PHE A 333 28.17 5.84 13.21
CA PHE A 333 27.82 6.85 12.22
C PHE A 333 29.06 7.67 11.83
N PRO A 334 29.36 7.81 10.52
CA PRO A 334 30.40 8.72 10.06
C PRO A 334 30.04 10.17 10.41
N GLY A 335 30.95 10.85 11.10
CA GLY A 335 30.81 12.28 11.38
C GLY A 335 30.97 13.14 10.10
N PRO A 336 30.53 14.41 10.13
CA PRO A 336 30.70 15.31 9.00
C PRO A 336 32.19 15.47 8.63
N THR A 337 32.50 15.45 7.33
CA THR A 337 33.87 15.64 6.81
C THR A 337 34.41 17.06 7.06
N ALA A 338 33.52 18.02 7.30
CA ALA A 338 33.83 19.38 7.72
C ALA A 338 32.88 19.77 8.87
N PRO A 339 33.23 19.48 10.14
CA PRO A 339 32.38 19.82 11.27
C PRO A 339 32.26 21.35 11.43
N VAL A 340 31.04 21.84 11.58
CA VAL A 340 30.74 23.23 11.94
C VAL A 340 30.32 23.25 13.41
N LEU A 341 30.88 24.18 14.19
CA LEU A 341 30.52 24.37 15.60
C LEU A 341 29.03 24.74 15.70
N LYS A 342 28.20 23.83 16.21
CA LYS A 342 26.76 24.06 16.39
C LYS A 342 26.46 24.91 17.62
N TRP A 343 27.20 24.70 18.70
CA TRP A 343 27.07 25.44 19.95
C TRP A 343 28.33 25.31 20.80
N SER A 344 28.50 26.24 21.75
CA SER A 344 29.52 26.18 22.80
C SER A 344 28.91 26.59 24.12
N PHE A 345 29.24 25.88 25.19
CA PHE A 345 28.74 26.14 26.53
C PHE A 345 29.91 26.18 27.52
N GLN A 346 29.88 27.13 28.48
CA GLN A 346 30.92 27.29 29.49
C GLN A 346 30.44 26.77 30.85
N THR A 347 31.12 25.77 31.39
CA THR A 347 30.95 25.29 32.77
C THR A 347 31.74 26.16 33.75
N SER A 348 31.39 26.11 35.04
CA SER A 348 32.10 26.85 36.09
C SER A 348 33.24 26.03 36.74
N GLY A 349 33.31 24.74 36.42
CA GLY A 349 34.36 23.81 36.80
C GLY A 349 34.91 23.04 35.59
N GLN A 350 35.87 22.17 35.86
CA GLN A 350 36.50 21.30 34.86
C GLN A 350 35.54 20.18 34.44
N VAL A 351 35.55 19.83 33.16
CA VAL A 351 34.88 18.63 32.63
C VAL A 351 35.93 17.53 32.55
N GLU A 352 35.89 16.60 33.51
CA GLU A 352 36.85 15.49 33.61
C GLU A 352 36.29 14.17 33.04
N ALA A 353 34.96 14.05 32.97
CA ALA A 353 34.29 12.86 32.45
C ALA A 353 33.95 13.02 30.95
N ALA A 354 33.95 11.89 30.23
CA ALA A 354 33.44 11.87 28.86
C ALA A 354 31.94 12.23 28.86
N PRO A 355 31.48 13.11 27.94
CA PRO A 355 30.05 13.43 27.82
C PRO A 355 29.27 12.19 27.38
N ALA A 356 28.02 12.09 27.84
CA ALA A 356 27.09 11.05 27.44
C ALA A 356 25.98 11.63 26.56
N VAL A 357 25.52 10.87 25.58
CA VAL A 357 24.41 11.26 24.70
C VAL A 357 23.24 10.32 24.96
N GLY A 358 22.06 10.88 25.20
CA GLY A 358 20.83 10.11 25.37
C GLY A 358 19.62 10.98 25.01
N ASN A 359 18.66 10.41 24.27
CA ASN A 359 17.44 11.10 23.83
C ASN A 359 17.70 12.47 23.18
N GLY A 360 18.77 12.59 22.39
CA GLY A 360 19.15 13.84 21.71
C GLY A 360 19.76 14.93 22.61
N ILE A 361 19.99 14.65 23.90
CA ILE A 361 20.58 15.58 24.87
C ILE A 361 22.02 15.15 25.17
N ILE A 362 22.92 16.13 25.33
CA ILE A 362 24.29 15.87 25.78
C ILE A 362 24.38 16.14 27.28
N TYR A 363 24.76 15.10 28.04
CA TYR A 363 24.97 15.18 29.48
C TYR A 363 26.45 15.34 29.79
N VAL A 364 26.79 16.39 30.55
CA VAL A 364 28.18 16.75 30.89
C VAL A 364 28.31 16.96 32.39
N GLY A 365 29.13 16.15 33.05
CA GLY A 365 29.48 16.34 34.47
C GLY A 365 30.63 17.33 34.65
N SER A 366 30.51 18.24 35.61
CA SER A 366 31.53 19.25 35.92
C SER A 366 31.99 19.19 37.38
N THR A 367 33.25 19.53 37.64
CA THR A 367 33.80 19.63 39.00
C THR A 367 33.24 20.81 39.80
N ASP A 368 32.42 21.68 39.20
CA ASP A 368 31.61 22.67 39.92
C ASP A 368 30.42 22.06 40.68
N GLY A 369 30.24 20.74 40.59
CA GLY A 369 29.19 20.01 41.29
C GLY A 369 27.88 19.89 40.51
N ASN A 370 27.82 20.37 39.25
CA ASN A 370 26.63 20.27 38.40
C ASN A 370 26.78 19.23 37.30
N LEU A 371 25.64 18.61 36.94
CA LEU A 371 25.44 17.85 35.71
C LEU A 371 24.64 18.73 34.74
N TYR A 372 25.24 19.06 33.61
CA TYR A 372 24.63 19.87 32.56
C TYR A 372 23.92 18.98 31.54
N ALA A 373 22.70 19.37 31.14
CA ALA A 373 21.97 18.80 30.02
C ALA A 373 21.90 19.87 28.92
N LEU A 374 22.64 19.64 27.84
CA LEU A 374 22.91 20.61 26.76
C LEU A 374 22.22 20.26 25.46
#